data_AF-T1B6Q8-F1
#
_entry.id   AF-T1B6Q8-F1
#
_cell.length_a   1.000
_cell.length_b   1.000
_cell.length_c   1.000
_cell.angle_alpha   90.00
_cell.angle_beta   90.00
_cell.angle_gamma   90.00
#
_symmetry.space_group_name_H-M   'P 1'
#
loop_
_entity.id
_entity.type
_entity.pdbx_description
1 polymer ?
#
loop_
_entity_poly.entity_id
_entity_poly.type
_entity_poly.pdbx_seq_one_letter_code
_entity_poly.pdbx_strand_id
1 'polypeptide(L)'
;MHTQTGPERPPLAQAIERAQALLMPEASTTKASSYPVDALGPLADAARDLAAGAQVDSAMAGQSLLAGAALVLQSVANVSSLDGSIKPLSLYAMTIANSGDGKDSADRVR
;
A
#
# COMPACT_ATOMS: atom_id res chain seq x y z
N MET A 1 11.21 41.37 38.82
CA MET A 1 10.80 40.00 38.44
C MET A 1 10.14 40.08 37.07
N HIS A 2 10.88 39.83 35.99
CA HIS A 2 10.32 39.85 34.63
C HIS A 2 9.77 38.46 34.32
N THR A 3 8.45 38.30 34.34
CA THR A 3 7.78 37.09 33.87
C THR A 3 7.87 37.06 32.35
N GLN A 4 8.79 36.27 31.82
CA GLN A 4 8.86 35.98 30.40
C GLN A 4 7.63 35.14 30.05
N THR A 5 6.63 35.76 29.43
CA THR A 5 5.48 35.07 28.86
C THR A 5 5.99 34.15 27.75
N GLY A 6 5.81 32.84 27.93
CA GLY A 6 6.08 31.86 26.87
C GLY A 6 5.27 32.19 25.60
N PRO A 7 5.67 31.64 24.44
CA PRO A 7 5.01 31.96 23.17
C PRO A 7 3.50 31.73 23.27
N GLU A 8 2.73 32.74 22.91
CA GLU A 8 1.27 32.68 22.94
C GLU A 8 0.79 31.53 22.05
N ARG A 9 -0.17 30.74 22.54
CA ARG A 9 -0.64 29.55 21.83
C ARG A 9 -1.42 30.03 20.58
N PRO A 10 -1.01 29.63 19.37
CA PRO A 10 -1.69 30.09 18.17
C PRO A 10 -3.15 29.62 18.14
N PRO A 11 -4.05 30.35 17.44
CA PRO A 11 -5.41 29.90 17.18
C PRO A 11 -5.42 28.49 16.58
N LEU A 12 -6.42 27.68 16.92
CA LEU A 12 -6.50 26.26 16.53
C LEU A 12 -6.30 26.05 15.02
N ALA A 13 -6.88 26.91 14.18
CA ALA A 13 -6.72 26.85 12.73
C ALA A 13 -5.25 26.97 12.29
N GLN A 14 -4.51 27.93 12.85
CA GLN A 14 -3.08 28.12 12.54
C GLN A 14 -2.21 27.00 13.12
N ALA A 15 -2.58 26.46 14.27
CA ALA A 15 -1.90 25.29 14.85
C ALA A 15 -2.06 24.05 13.96
N ILE A 16 -3.28 23.82 13.43
CA ILE A 16 -3.58 22.72 12.50
C ILE A 16 -2.81 22.90 11.19
N GLU A 17 -2.84 24.08 10.58
CA GLU A 17 -2.14 24.37 9.33
C GLU A 17 -0.62 24.18 9.47
N ARG A 18 -0.03 24.67 10.57
CA ARG A 18 1.39 24.49 10.85
C ARG A 18 1.74 23.02 11.11
N ALA A 19 0.90 22.29 11.84
CA ALA A 19 1.10 20.86 12.06
C ALA A 19 1.00 20.09 10.75
N GLN A 20 0.02 20.39 9.89
CA GLN A 20 -0.09 19.81 8.56
C GLN A 20 1.18 20.05 7.74
N ALA A 21 1.65 21.29 7.67
CA ALA A 21 2.87 21.63 6.94
C ALA A 21 4.12 20.88 7.45
N LEU A 22 4.23 20.66 8.76
CA LEU A 22 5.32 19.88 9.37
C LEU A 22 5.19 18.37 9.17
N LEU A 23 3.96 17.88 8.97
CA LEU A 23 3.64 16.45 8.81
C LEU A 23 3.52 16.04 7.34
N MET A 24 3.46 16.98 6.41
CA MET A 24 3.54 16.69 4.98
C MET A 24 4.90 16.02 4.73
N PRO A 25 4.92 14.80 4.15
CA PRO A 25 6.18 14.18 3.77
C PRO A 25 6.89 15.14 2.79
N GLU A 26 8.22 15.27 2.93
CA GLU A 26 9.08 15.87 1.89
C GLU A 26 8.65 15.23 0.57
N ALA A 27 7.91 15.97 -0.26
CA ALA A 27 7.30 15.41 -1.45
C ALA A 27 8.45 14.84 -2.29
N SER A 28 8.55 13.51 -2.35
CA SER A 28 9.56 12.86 -3.17
C SER A 28 9.26 13.28 -4.60
N THR A 29 10.08 14.18 -5.15
CA THR A 29 9.96 14.70 -6.52
C THR A 29 10.22 13.61 -7.55
N THR A 30 10.65 12.43 -7.12
CA THR A 30 10.71 11.21 -7.92
C THR A 30 9.29 10.71 -8.15
N LYS A 31 8.77 10.92 -9.36
CA LYS A 31 7.54 10.27 -9.84
C LYS A 31 7.64 8.78 -9.55
N ALA A 32 6.80 8.28 -8.64
CA ALA A 32 6.72 6.86 -8.34
C ALA A 32 6.52 6.10 -9.66
N SER A 33 7.37 5.09 -9.93
CA SER A 33 7.19 4.25 -11.11
C SER A 33 5.83 3.57 -11.03
N SER A 34 5.13 3.45 -12.16
CA SER A 34 3.90 2.67 -12.22
C SER A 34 4.12 1.25 -11.69
N TYR A 35 3.10 0.70 -11.03
CA TYR A 35 3.15 -0.68 -10.57
C TYR A 35 3.39 -1.63 -11.76
N PRO A 36 4.39 -2.53 -11.67
CA PRO A 36 4.84 -3.33 -12.80
C PRO A 36 3.93 -4.56 -13.00
N VAL A 37 2.72 -4.36 -13.52
CA VAL A 37 1.72 -5.44 -13.70
C VAL A 37 2.26 -6.60 -14.52
N ASP A 38 3.08 -6.34 -15.55
CA ASP A 38 3.69 -7.38 -16.37
C ASP A 38 4.63 -8.32 -15.60
N ALA A 39 5.21 -7.86 -14.49
CA ALA A 39 6.06 -8.67 -13.63
C ALA A 39 5.27 -9.73 -12.84
N LEU A 40 3.93 -9.64 -12.81
CA LEU A 40 3.06 -10.66 -12.21
C LEU A 40 2.97 -11.94 -13.04
N GLY A 41 3.49 -11.93 -14.28
CA GLY A 41 3.51 -13.09 -15.15
C GLY A 41 2.10 -13.62 -15.41
N PRO A 42 1.78 -14.89 -15.06
CA PRO A 42 0.45 -15.47 -15.31
C PRO A 42 -0.71 -14.72 -14.64
N LEU A 43 -0.45 -13.91 -13.61
CA LEU A 43 -1.49 -13.14 -12.91
C LEU A 43 -1.71 -11.75 -13.52
N ALA A 44 -0.93 -11.33 -14.53
CA ALA A 44 -0.97 -9.98 -15.06
C ALA A 44 -2.34 -9.59 -15.64
N ASP A 45 -2.95 -10.45 -16.46
CA ASP A 45 -4.25 -10.17 -17.08
C ASP A 45 -5.37 -10.15 -16.03
N ALA A 46 -5.36 -11.11 -15.11
CA ALA A 46 -6.29 -11.11 -13.98
C ALA A 46 -6.16 -9.84 -13.12
N ALA A 47 -4.94 -9.32 -12.93
CA ALA A 47 -4.71 -8.08 -12.19
C ALA A 47 -5.29 -6.86 -12.92
N ARG A 48 -5.16 -6.80 -14.24
CA ARG A 48 -5.77 -5.73 -15.06
C ARG A 48 -7.29 -5.80 -15.01
N ASP A 49 -7.84 -6.99 -15.18
CA ASP A 49 -9.29 -7.22 -15.15
C ASP A 49 -9.87 -6.87 -13.79
N LEU A 50 -9.20 -7.26 -12.70
CA LEU A 50 -9.59 -6.91 -11.34
C LEU A 50 -9.51 -5.39 -11.11
N ALA A 51 -8.41 -4.75 -11.52
CA ALA A 51 -8.25 -3.30 -11.41
C ALA A 51 -9.38 -2.56 -12.14
N ALA A 52 -9.69 -2.99 -13.36
CA ALA A 52 -10.76 -2.40 -14.17
C ALA A 52 -12.16 -2.71 -13.60
N GLY A 53 -12.44 -3.95 -13.22
CA GLY A 53 -13.75 -4.37 -12.73
C GLY A 53 -14.09 -3.80 -11.35
N ALA A 54 -13.13 -3.80 -10.42
CA ALA A 54 -13.32 -3.27 -9.07
C ALA A 54 -13.02 -1.77 -8.96
N GLN A 55 -12.54 -1.13 -10.04
CA GLN A 55 -12.14 0.29 -10.07
C GLN A 55 -11.10 0.62 -8.98
N VAL A 56 -10.05 -0.19 -8.92
CA VAL A 56 -8.97 -0.09 -7.92
C VAL A 56 -7.61 0.13 -8.57
N ASP A 57 -6.64 0.64 -7.80
CA ASP A 57 -5.27 0.76 -8.29
C ASP A 57 -4.68 -0.62 -8.66
N SER A 58 -3.93 -0.66 -9.76
CA SER A 58 -3.23 -1.87 -10.23
C SER A 58 -2.34 -2.54 -9.18
N ALA A 59 -1.73 -1.76 -8.29
CA ALA A 59 -0.94 -2.26 -7.17
C ALA A 59 -1.82 -3.02 -6.17
N MET A 60 -3.03 -2.52 -5.90
CA MET A 60 -3.95 -3.17 -4.97
C MET A 60 -4.52 -4.46 -5.58
N ALA A 61 -4.90 -4.44 -6.86
CA ALA A 61 -5.33 -5.64 -7.57
C ALA A 61 -4.22 -6.71 -7.62
N GLY A 62 -3.00 -6.33 -8.01
CA GLY A 62 -1.85 -7.24 -8.02
C GLY A 62 -1.53 -7.81 -6.65
N GLN A 63 -1.57 -6.98 -5.60
CA GLN A 63 -1.34 -7.41 -4.22
C GLN A 63 -2.41 -8.39 -3.74
N SER A 64 -3.70 -8.15 -4.03
CA SER A 64 -4.78 -9.08 -3.68
C SER A 64 -4.60 -10.44 -4.35
N LEU A 65 -4.26 -10.46 -5.65
CA LEU A 65 -4.04 -11.72 -6.37
C LEU A 65 -2.82 -12.48 -5.85
N LEU A 66 -1.71 -11.81 -5.56
CA LEU A 66 -0.53 -12.44 -4.97
C LEU A 66 -0.82 -13.01 -3.58
N ALA A 67 -1.58 -12.29 -2.75
CA ALA A 67 -1.99 -12.76 -1.43
C ALA A 67 -2.89 -14.00 -1.53
N GLY A 68 -3.89 -13.98 -2.41
CA GLY A 68 -4.77 -15.12 -2.67
C GLY A 68 -4.01 -16.34 -3.20
N ALA A 69 -3.13 -16.14 -4.16
CA ALA A 69 -2.29 -17.21 -4.71
C ALA A 69 -1.36 -17.83 -3.65
N ALA A 70 -0.73 -17.00 -2.82
CA ALA A 70 0.11 -17.46 -1.72
C ALA A 70 -0.71 -18.29 -0.71
N LEU A 71 -1.91 -17.83 -0.34
CA LEU A 71 -2.81 -18.53 0.58
C LEU A 71 -3.23 -19.91 0.06
N VAL A 72 -3.57 -20.03 -1.22
CA VAL A 72 -3.99 -21.32 -1.81
C VAL A 72 -2.80 -22.28 -1.94
N LEU A 73 -1.64 -21.78 -2.34
CA LEU A 73 -0.47 -22.61 -2.66
C LEU A 73 0.41 -22.95 -1.45
N GLN A 74 0.28 -22.24 -0.32
CA GLN A 74 1.18 -22.43 0.82
C GLN A 74 1.19 -23.84 1.42
N SER A 75 0.15 -24.64 1.17
CA SER A 75 0.08 -26.03 1.66
C SER A 75 0.80 -27.04 0.77
N VAL A 76 1.13 -26.66 -0.47
CA VAL A 76 1.64 -27.57 -1.51
C VAL A 76 2.93 -27.07 -2.18
N ALA A 77 3.36 -25.84 -1.91
CA ALA A 77 4.55 -25.25 -2.53
C ALA A 77 5.40 -24.44 -1.55
N ASN A 78 6.71 -24.46 -1.82
CA ASN A 78 7.73 -23.66 -1.13
C ASN A 78 8.41 -22.71 -2.12
N VAL A 79 9.10 -21.70 -1.59
CA VAL A 79 9.88 -20.71 -2.33
C VAL A 79 11.37 -20.99 -2.14
N SER A 80 12.14 -20.91 -3.23
CA SER A 80 13.60 -20.86 -3.17
C SER A 80 14.05 -19.40 -3.07
N SER A 81 14.75 -19.07 -2.00
CA SER A 81 15.30 -17.74 -1.75
C SER A 81 16.61 -17.55 -2.51
N LEU A 82 17.05 -16.29 -2.68
CA LEU A 82 18.32 -15.95 -3.37
C LEU A 82 19.56 -16.61 -2.73
N ASP A 83 19.50 -16.91 -1.43
CA ASP A 83 20.54 -17.62 -0.68
C ASP A 83 20.47 -19.16 -0.83
N GLY A 84 19.58 -19.67 -1.69
CA GLY A 84 19.35 -21.10 -1.92
C GLY A 84 18.48 -21.78 -0.86
N SER A 85 18.06 -21.07 0.19
CA SER A 85 17.19 -21.66 1.22
C SER A 85 15.77 -21.90 0.71
N ILE A 86 15.16 -23.00 1.16
CA ILE A 86 13.77 -23.34 0.86
C ILE A 86 12.91 -22.89 2.04
N LYS A 87 11.91 -22.05 1.77
CA LYS A 87 11.02 -21.50 2.80
C LYS A 87 9.55 -21.73 2.43
N PRO A 88 8.64 -21.89 3.41
CA PRO A 88 7.21 -21.89 3.14
C PRO A 88 6.75 -20.61 2.45
N LEU A 89 5.80 -20.73 1.52
CA LEU A 89 5.13 -19.55 0.96
C LEU A 89 4.35 -18.83 2.08
N SER A 90 4.82 -17.65 2.44
CA SER A 90 4.21 -16.79 3.45
C SER A 90 4.34 -15.34 3.01
N LEU A 91 3.32 -14.84 2.32
CA LEU A 91 3.24 -13.46 1.88
C LEU A 91 2.36 -12.68 2.87
N TYR A 92 2.92 -11.61 3.44
CA TYR A 92 2.16 -10.65 4.24
C TYR A 92 1.93 -9.41 3.40
N ALA A 93 0.66 -9.07 3.20
CA ALA A 93 0.26 -8.03 2.28
C ALA A 93 -0.42 -6.88 3.05
N MET A 94 -0.02 -5.65 2.78
CA MET A 94 -0.58 -4.44 3.39
C MET A 94 -0.71 -3.36 2.33
N THR A 95 -1.93 -2.84 2.16
CA THR A 95 -2.20 -1.71 1.26
C THR A 95 -2.62 -0.49 2.08
N ILE A 96 -2.03 0.66 1.77
CA ILE A 96 -2.50 1.96 2.22
C ILE A 96 -3.39 2.53 1.13
N ALA A 97 -4.67 2.70 1.43
CA ALA A 97 -5.62 3.36 0.55
C ALA A 97 -6.62 4.18 1.39
N ASN A 98 -7.30 5.14 0.78
CA ASN A 98 -8.32 5.95 1.44
C ASN A 98 -9.63 5.17 1.60
N SER A 99 -10.59 5.77 2.31
CA SER A 99 -11.95 5.21 2.38
C SER A 99 -12.62 5.34 1.02
N GLY A 100 -13.23 4.25 0.52
CA GLY A 100 -13.87 4.21 -0.80
C GLY A 100 -12.97 3.75 -1.94
N ASP A 101 -11.66 3.61 -1.73
CA ASP A 101 -10.69 3.18 -2.76
C ASP A 101 -10.80 1.70 -3.16
N GLY A 102 -11.87 1.00 -2.74
CA GLY A 102 -12.17 -0.36 -3.15
C GLY A 102 -11.38 -1.47 -2.45
N LYS A 103 -10.76 -1.21 -1.28
CA LYS A 103 -10.00 -2.20 -0.48
C LYS A 103 -10.75 -3.53 -0.30
N ASP A 104 -11.97 -3.45 0.23
CA ASP A 104 -12.83 -4.62 0.44
C ASP A 104 -13.29 -5.24 -0.89
N SER A 105 -13.46 -4.42 -1.93
CA SER A 105 -13.90 -4.90 -3.24
C SER A 105 -12.80 -5.72 -3.91
N ALA A 106 -11.56 -5.25 -3.89
CA ALA A 106 -10.40 -5.97 -4.41
C ALA A 106 -10.14 -7.30 -3.67
N ASP A 107 -10.42 -7.37 -2.36
CA ASP A 107 -10.24 -8.59 -1.56
C ASP A 107 -11.35 -9.63 -1.77
N ARG A 108 -12.59 -9.18 -2.05
CA ARG A 108 -13.76 -10.07 -2.15
C ARG A 108 -13.95 -10.73 -3.52
N VAL A 109 -13.23 -10.30 -4.56
CA VAL A 109 -13.33 -10.94 -5.88
C VAL A 109 -12.74 -12.35 -5.76
N ARG A 110 -13.61 -13.36 -5.80
CA ARG A 110 -13.29 -14.78 -5.84
C ARG A 110 -13.66 -15.36 -7.20
#